data_AF-A0A419HK06-F1
#
_entry.id   AF-A0A419HK06-F1
#
_cell.length_a   1.000
_cell.length_b   1.000
_cell.length_c   1.000
_cell.angle_alpha   90.00
_cell.angle_beta   90.00
_cell.angle_gamma   90.00
#
_symmetry.space_group_name_H-M   'P 1'
#
loop_
_entity.id
_entity.type
_entity.pdbx_description
1 polymer ?
#
loop_
_entity_poly.entity_id
_entity_poly.type
_entity_poly.pdbx_seq_one_letter_code
_entity_poly.pdbx_strand_id
1 'polypeptide(L)'
;MREVIESLPGHEGYLDSSDGYVAGCGCGWRDQQRFPERQGAVENWWRSHLAGALNTQPPEWLLVKSDVLKEQIEILLQKYPRAALALLAEVDGWRRPLVEQAARTARQHGESWSTIGAALGISRQAAHERFGP
;
A
#
# COMPACT_ATOMS: atom_id res chain seq x y z
N MET A 1 6.49 -27.27 10.11
CA MET A 1 6.72 -27.10 8.65
C MET A 1 6.32 -25.68 8.31
N ARG A 2 7.08 -24.94 7.48
CA ARG A 2 6.70 -23.57 7.10
C ARG A 2 5.75 -23.60 5.91
N GLU A 3 4.54 -23.10 6.12
CA GLU A 3 3.52 -22.95 5.07
C GLU A 3 3.39 -21.47 4.71
N VAL A 4 3.50 -21.12 3.43
CA VAL A 4 3.24 -19.75 2.96
C VAL A 4 1.73 -19.53 2.98
N ILE A 5 1.28 -18.51 3.71
CA ILE A 5 -0.14 -18.14 3.79
C ILE A 5 -0.48 -17.09 2.74
N GLU A 6 0.40 -16.13 2.53
CA GLU A 6 0.21 -15.07 1.55
C GLU A 6 1.55 -14.45 1.18
N SER A 7 1.78 -14.20 -0.10
CA SER A 7 3.01 -13.58 -0.58
C SER A 7 2.69 -12.20 -1.12
N LEU A 8 2.96 -11.19 -0.30
CA LEU A 8 3.05 -9.79 -0.71
C LEU A 8 4.53 -9.45 -0.78
N PRO A 9 5.06 -8.83 -1.85
CA PRO A 9 6.49 -8.57 -1.90
C PRO A 9 6.90 -7.61 -0.78
N GLY A 10 7.95 -7.99 -0.03
CA GLY A 10 8.36 -7.37 1.24
C GLY A 10 7.69 -7.95 2.49
N HIS A 11 6.50 -8.56 2.36
CA HIS A 11 5.71 -9.14 3.45
C HIS A 11 5.17 -10.53 3.09
N GLU A 12 6.06 -11.51 2.89
CA GLU A 12 5.64 -12.90 2.72
C GLU A 12 5.25 -13.50 4.08
N GLY A 13 3.95 -13.68 4.30
CA GLY A 13 3.41 -14.33 5.48
C GLY A 13 3.63 -15.84 5.42
N TYR A 14 4.06 -16.41 6.54
CA TYR A 14 4.16 -17.85 6.70
C TYR A 14 3.66 -18.29 8.08
N LEU A 15 3.28 -19.56 8.19
CA LEU A 15 2.91 -20.22 9.44
C LEU A 15 3.93 -21.28 9.81
N ASP A 16 4.24 -21.35 11.10
CA ASP A 16 4.96 -22.47 11.70
C ASP A 16 3.96 -23.33 12.49
N SER A 17 3.83 -24.61 12.10
CA SER A 17 2.81 -25.55 12.60
C SER A 17 3.35 -26.61 13.58
N SER A 18 4.55 -26.42 14.14
CA SER A 18 5.21 -27.45 14.95
C SER A 18 4.49 -27.85 16.24
N ASP A 19 3.60 -27.00 16.76
CA ASP A 19 2.80 -27.23 17.99
C ASP A 19 1.62 -26.26 18.01
N GLY A 20 0.75 -26.30 17.00
CA GLY A 20 -0.18 -25.19 16.68
C GLY A 20 0.48 -24.13 15.78
N TYR A 21 -0.25 -23.05 15.47
CA TYR A 21 0.11 -22.09 14.43
C TYR A 21 0.69 -20.80 15.00
N VAL A 22 1.91 -20.46 14.58
CA VAL A 22 2.55 -19.16 14.85
C VAL A 22 2.78 -18.47 13.51
N ALA A 23 2.28 -17.25 13.37
CA ALA A 23 2.53 -16.46 12.18
C ALA A 23 3.92 -15.80 12.19
N GLY A 24 4.52 -15.71 11.02
CA GLY A 24 5.74 -14.97 10.77
C GLY A 24 5.66 -14.28 9.41
N CYS A 25 6.59 -13.36 9.18
CA CYS A 25 6.70 -12.64 7.94
C CYS A 25 8.14 -12.60 7.44
N GLY A 26 8.34 -12.62 6.13
CA GLY A 26 9.66 -12.51 5.48
C GLY A 26 10.43 -11.25 5.85
N CYS A 27 9.77 -10.19 6.31
CA CYS A 27 10.41 -8.98 6.83
C CYS A 27 11.04 -9.14 8.24
N GLY A 28 10.93 -10.31 8.85
CA GLY A 28 11.45 -10.60 10.19
C GLY A 28 10.45 -10.45 11.32
N TRP A 29 9.21 -10.01 11.05
CA TRP A 29 8.15 -10.02 12.04
C TRP A 29 7.76 -11.45 12.43
N ARG A 30 7.53 -11.68 13.72
CA ARG A 30 7.05 -12.96 14.23
C ARG A 30 6.04 -12.72 15.34
N ASP A 31 4.95 -13.45 15.29
CA ASP A 31 3.94 -13.40 16.31
C ASP A 31 4.46 -13.98 17.63
N GLN A 32 4.10 -13.33 18.74
CA GLN A 32 4.37 -13.85 20.08
C GLN A 32 3.26 -14.82 20.52
N GLN A 33 2.09 -14.74 19.88
CA GLN A 33 0.96 -15.60 20.17
C GLN A 33 0.97 -16.84 19.29
N ARG A 34 0.62 -17.97 19.91
CA ARG A 34 0.36 -19.24 19.25
C ARG A 34 -1.13 -19.50 19.21
N PHE A 35 -1.64 -19.89 18.05
CA PHE A 35 -3.06 -20.14 17.83
C PHE A 35 -3.31 -21.63 17.64
N PRO A 36 -4.42 -22.16 18.17
CA PRO A 36 -4.81 -23.54 17.93
C PRO A 36 -5.24 -23.76 16.47
N GLU A 37 -5.75 -22.71 15.81
CA GLU A 37 -6.29 -22.77 14.46
C GLU A 37 -5.50 -21.90 13.47
N ARG A 38 -5.37 -22.39 12.24
CA ARG A 38 -4.70 -21.70 11.13
C ARG A 38 -5.29 -20.32 10.89
N GLN A 39 -6.63 -20.24 10.86
CA GLN A 39 -7.35 -19.00 10.56
C GLN A 39 -7.03 -17.90 11.58
N GLY A 40 -7.03 -18.22 12.88
CA GLY A 40 -6.68 -17.25 13.92
C GLY A 40 -5.27 -16.69 13.77
N ALA A 41 -4.29 -17.52 13.38
CA ALA A 41 -2.93 -17.06 13.12
C ALA A 41 -2.84 -16.13 11.89
N VAL A 42 -3.56 -16.46 10.81
CA VAL A 42 -3.62 -15.63 9.59
C VAL A 42 -4.29 -14.29 9.88
N GLU A 43 -5.43 -14.29 10.55
CA GLU A 43 -6.16 -13.07 10.91
C GLU A 43 -5.33 -12.18 11.84
N ASN A 44 -4.60 -12.76 12.79
CA ASN A 44 -3.74 -11.97 13.66
C ASN A 44 -2.52 -11.42 12.93
N TRP A 45 -1.91 -12.16 11.99
CA TRP A 45 -0.87 -11.62 11.12
C TRP A 45 -1.37 -10.41 10.32
N TRP A 46 -2.55 -10.53 9.72
CA TRP A 46 -3.19 -9.43 8.99
C TRP A 46 -3.41 -8.21 9.87
N ARG A 47 -4.05 -8.40 11.04
CA ARG A 47 -4.43 -7.30 11.94
C ARG A 47 -3.24 -6.66 12.65
N SER A 48 -2.34 -7.47 13.18
CA SER A 48 -1.29 -7.03 14.10
C SER A 48 0.00 -6.63 13.39
N HIS A 49 0.17 -7.04 12.13
CA HIS A 49 1.37 -6.72 11.34
C HIS A 49 1.03 -6.00 10.04
N LEU A 50 0.32 -6.66 9.13
CA LEU A 50 0.18 -6.18 7.76
C LEU A 50 -0.63 -4.89 7.69
N ALA A 51 -1.74 -4.78 8.43
CA ALA A 51 -2.54 -3.56 8.49
C ALA A 51 -1.74 -2.35 9.00
N GLY A 52 -0.88 -2.54 10.01
CA GLY A 52 0.00 -1.49 10.51
C GLY A 52 1.05 -1.05 9.47
N ALA A 53 1.67 -2.02 8.79
CA ALA A 53 2.62 -1.75 7.71
C ALA A 53 1.96 -0.94 6.58
N LEU A 54 0.78 -1.38 6.12
CA LEU A 54 0.01 -0.71 5.05
C LEU A 54 -0.49 0.70 5.42
N ASN A 55 -0.73 0.96 6.72
CA ASN A 55 -1.19 2.28 7.19
C ASN A 55 -0.08 3.32 7.29
N THR A 56 1.20 2.89 7.30
CA THR A 56 2.33 3.81 7.51
C THR A 56 3.02 4.21 6.22
N GLN A 57 3.11 3.30 5.25
CA GLN A 57 3.76 3.54 3.97
C GLN A 57 3.07 2.74 2.86
N PRO A 58 3.08 3.22 1.61
CA PRO A 58 2.69 2.41 0.47
C PRO A 58 3.52 1.12 0.43
N PRO A 59 2.92 -0.03 0.05
CA PRO A 59 3.66 -1.26 -0.13
C PRO A 59 4.81 -1.09 -1.13
N GLU A 60 5.99 -1.59 -0.77
CA GLU A 60 7.19 -1.52 -1.62
C GLU A 60 6.93 -2.07 -3.04
N TRP A 61 6.18 -3.16 -3.16
CA TRP A 61 5.84 -3.74 -4.45
C TRP A 61 5.01 -2.85 -5.37
N LEU A 62 4.15 -1.99 -4.81
CA LEU A 62 3.43 -0.99 -5.59
C LEU A 62 4.36 0.13 -6.04
N LEU A 63 5.31 0.51 -5.19
CA LEU A 63 6.35 1.49 -5.55
C LEU A 63 7.22 0.97 -6.70
N VAL A 64 7.68 -0.29 -6.63
CA VAL A 64 8.42 -0.93 -7.73
C VAL A 64 7.62 -0.94 -9.03
N LYS A 65 6.32 -1.26 -8.99
CA LYS A 65 5.46 -1.20 -10.19
C LYS A 65 5.32 0.22 -10.73
N SER A 66 5.24 1.22 -9.85
CA SER A 66 5.21 2.64 -10.22
C SER A 66 6.51 3.07 -10.89
N ASP A 67 7.66 2.63 -10.37
CA ASP A 67 8.98 2.92 -10.95
C ASP A 67 9.13 2.29 -12.34
N VAL A 68 8.72 1.03 -12.50
CA VAL A 68 8.70 0.37 -13.81
C VAL A 68 7.82 1.14 -14.80
N LEU A 69 6.61 1.57 -14.40
CA LEU A 69 5.75 2.38 -15.27
C LEU A 69 6.43 3.69 -15.68
N LYS A 70 7.07 4.39 -14.73
CA LYS A 70 7.82 5.61 -14.99
C LYS A 70 8.94 5.38 -16.01
N GLU A 71 9.77 4.36 -15.82
CA GLU A 71 10.84 4.00 -16.76
C GLU A 71 10.29 3.69 -18.16
N GLN A 72 9.18 2.95 -18.26
CA GLN A 72 8.55 2.68 -19.56
C GLN A 72 8.04 3.96 -20.23
N ILE A 73 7.48 4.91 -19.46
CA ILE A 73 7.07 6.22 -19.98
C ILE A 73 8.29 6.99 -20.49
N GLU A 74 9.42 6.98 -19.78
CA GLU A 74 10.66 7.64 -20.22
C GLU A 74 11.19 7.06 -21.53
N ILE A 75 11.12 5.74 -21.70
CA ILE A 75 11.46 5.07 -22.97
C ILE A 75 10.50 5.51 -24.10
N LEU A 76 9.20 5.58 -23.82
CA LEU A 76 8.21 6.05 -24.79
C LEU A 76 8.42 7.53 -25.15
N LEU A 77 8.78 8.39 -24.19
CA LEU A 77 9.04 9.80 -24.44
C LEU A 77 10.15 9.99 -25.48
N GLN A 78 11.18 9.15 -25.45
CA GLN A 78 12.31 9.22 -26.39
C GLN A 78 11.95 8.68 -27.79
N LYS A 79 11.20 7.57 -27.86
CA LYS A 79 10.99 6.83 -29.13
C LYS A 79 9.62 7.09 -29.77
N TYR A 80 8.60 7.34 -28.96
CA TYR A 80 7.18 7.40 -29.35
C TYR A 80 6.42 8.48 -28.56
N PRO A 81 6.75 9.77 -28.71
CA PRO A 81 6.24 10.84 -27.83
C PRO A 81 4.71 10.98 -27.83
N ARG A 82 4.03 10.69 -28.95
CA ARG A 82 2.55 10.68 -28.99
C ARG A 82 1.94 9.56 -28.14
N ALA A 83 2.58 8.39 -28.10
CA ALA A 83 2.13 7.28 -27.26
C ALA A 83 2.38 7.58 -25.77
N ALA A 84 3.52 8.21 -25.44
CA ALA A 84 3.78 8.69 -24.08
C ALA A 84 2.71 9.69 -23.61
N LEU A 85 2.34 10.67 -24.45
CA LEU A 85 1.27 11.63 -24.13
C LEU A 85 -0.07 10.95 -23.90
N ALA A 86 -0.44 9.97 -24.73
CA ALA A 86 -1.69 9.22 -24.55
C ALA A 86 -1.70 8.41 -23.25
N LEU A 87 -0.59 7.74 -22.91
CA LEU A 87 -0.46 7.01 -21.64
C LEU A 87 -0.50 7.94 -20.43
N LEU A 88 0.18 9.08 -20.49
CA LEU A 88 0.13 10.08 -19.42
C LEU A 88 -1.28 10.65 -19.22
N ALA A 89 -2.02 10.89 -20.32
CA ALA A 89 -3.41 11.32 -20.24
C ALA A 89 -4.31 10.25 -19.60
N GLU A 90 -4.09 8.97 -19.90
CA GLU A 90 -4.79 7.85 -19.25
C GLU A 90 -4.51 7.83 -17.74
N VAL A 91 -3.21 7.92 -17.36
CA VAL A 91 -2.78 8.00 -15.95
C VAL A 91 -3.43 9.17 -15.23
N ASP A 92 -3.43 10.35 -15.83
CA ASP A 92 -4.08 11.54 -15.27
C ASP A 92 -5.59 11.35 -15.10
N GLY A 93 -6.23 10.63 -16.02
CA GLY A 93 -7.67 10.37 -16.04
C GLY A 93 -8.16 9.64 -14.79
N TRP A 94 -7.44 8.62 -14.33
CA TRP A 94 -7.79 7.89 -13.12
C TRP A 94 -7.06 8.38 -11.86
N ARG A 95 -5.88 9.01 -11.96
CA ARG A 95 -5.13 9.48 -10.78
C ARG A 95 -5.91 10.56 -10.02
N ARG A 96 -6.45 11.56 -10.72
CA ARG A 96 -7.17 12.67 -10.10
C ARG A 96 -8.36 12.22 -9.24
N PRO A 97 -9.31 11.42 -9.75
CA PRO A 97 -10.44 10.97 -8.94
C PRO A 97 -10.01 10.06 -7.77
N LEU A 98 -8.96 9.23 -7.95
CA LEU A 98 -8.44 8.41 -6.86
C LEU A 98 -7.82 9.23 -5.72
N VAL A 99 -7.10 10.31 -6.02
CA VAL A 99 -6.56 11.19 -4.96
C VAL A 99 -7.68 11.86 -4.16
N GLU A 100 -8.72 12.32 -4.84
CA GLU A 100 -9.88 12.91 -4.15
C GLU A 100 -10.63 11.87 -3.30
N GLN A 101 -10.80 10.65 -3.82
CA GLN A 101 -11.40 9.56 -3.07
C GLN A 101 -10.56 9.20 -1.85
N ALA A 102 -9.24 9.08 -2.00
CA ALA A 102 -8.32 8.80 -0.90
C ALA A 102 -8.39 9.89 0.19
N ALA A 103 -8.42 11.17 -0.18
CA ALA A 103 -8.56 12.27 0.78
C ALA A 103 -9.90 12.21 1.53
N ARG A 104 -11.01 11.93 0.83
CA ARG A 104 -12.33 11.75 1.45
C ARG A 104 -12.37 10.55 2.39
N THR A 105 -11.82 9.41 1.97
CA THR A 105 -11.73 8.21 2.80
C THR A 105 -10.88 8.46 4.03
N ALA A 106 -9.70 9.08 3.89
CA ALA A 106 -8.86 9.45 5.03
C ALA A 106 -9.61 10.36 6.02
N ARG A 107 -10.37 11.36 5.53
CA ARG A 107 -11.23 12.19 6.39
C ARG A 107 -12.31 11.40 7.11
N GLN A 108 -12.97 10.45 6.44
CA GLN A 108 -13.97 9.57 7.05
C GLN A 108 -13.36 8.67 8.14
N HIS A 109 -12.09 8.29 8.00
CA HIS A 109 -11.32 7.58 9.02
C HIS A 109 -10.74 8.49 10.12
N GLY A 110 -11.05 9.79 10.09
CA GLY A 110 -10.66 10.73 11.14
C GLY A 110 -9.33 11.45 10.90
N GLU A 111 -8.64 11.21 9.79
CA GLU A 111 -7.33 11.80 9.52
C GLU A 111 -7.38 13.32 9.40
N SER A 112 -6.47 14.03 10.06
CA SER A 112 -6.43 15.49 10.01
C SER A 112 -6.04 16.04 8.62
N TRP A 113 -6.45 17.26 8.28
CA TRP A 113 -5.98 17.93 7.05
C TRP A 113 -4.46 18.11 7.01
N SER A 114 -3.80 18.20 8.18
CA SER A 114 -2.34 18.18 8.28
C SER A 114 -1.77 16.84 7.87
N THR A 115 -2.33 15.72 8.33
CA THR A 115 -1.88 14.37 7.95
C THR A 115 -2.06 14.14 6.45
N ILE A 116 -3.24 14.47 5.93
CA ILE A 116 -3.57 14.31 4.50
C ILE A 116 -2.66 15.19 3.64
N GLY A 117 -2.42 16.45 4.04
CA GLY A 117 -1.51 17.34 3.34
C GLY A 117 -0.08 16.79 3.31
N ALA A 118 0.42 16.31 4.46
CA ALA A 118 1.75 15.70 4.55
C ALA A 118 1.88 14.46 3.65
N ALA A 119 0.88 13.57 3.63
CA ALA A 119 0.87 12.39 2.77
C ALA A 119 0.86 12.73 1.27
N LEU A 120 0.25 13.85 0.89
CA LEU A 120 0.20 14.34 -0.49
C LEU A 120 1.36 15.27 -0.87
N GLY A 121 2.26 15.59 0.08
CA GLY A 121 3.35 16.55 -0.14
C GLY A 121 2.89 18.00 -0.32
N ILE A 122 1.75 18.39 0.24
CA ILE A 122 1.18 19.74 0.16
C ILE A 122 0.90 20.33 1.55
N SER A 123 0.66 21.64 1.62
CA SER A 123 0.32 22.29 2.90
C SER A 123 -1.06 21.86 3.39
N ARG A 124 -1.28 21.96 4.72
CA ARG A 124 -2.61 21.76 5.34
C ARG A 124 -3.69 22.62 4.68
N GLN A 125 -3.36 23.90 4.40
CA GLN A 125 -4.29 24.83 3.79
C GLN A 125 -4.64 24.39 2.36
N ALA A 126 -3.65 24.03 1.55
CA ALA A 126 -3.88 23.54 0.19
C ALA A 126 -4.72 22.25 0.17
N ALA A 127 -4.52 21.34 1.13
CA ALA A 127 -5.34 20.14 1.28
C ALA A 127 -6.80 20.49 1.63
N HIS A 128 -7.02 21.40 2.58
CA HIS A 128 -8.36 21.85 2.96
C HIS A 128 -9.07 22.58 1.82
N GLU A 129 -8.40 23.50 1.13
CA GLU A 129 -8.98 24.23 0.00
C GLU A 129 -9.34 23.30 -1.16
N ARG A 130 -8.57 22.23 -1.37
CA ARG A 130 -8.76 21.31 -2.50
C ARG A 130 -9.79 20.22 -2.24
N PHE A 131 -9.86 19.70 -1.01
CA PHE A 131 -10.65 18.50 -0.68
C PHE A 131 -11.65 18.72 0.45
N GLY A 132 -11.63 19.89 1.09
CA GLY A 132 -12.58 20.27 2.13
C GLY A 132 -14.00 20.48 1.60
N PRO A 133 -14.99 20.55 2.50
CA PRO A 133 -16.37 20.91 2.16
C PRO A 133 -16.50 22.36 1.68
#